data_AF-A0AA43CRV2-F1
#
_entry.id   AF-A0AA43CRV2-F1
#
_cell.length_a   1.000
_cell.length_b   1.000
_cell.length_c   1.000
_cell.angle_alpha   90.00
_cell.angle_beta   90.00
_cell.angle_gamma   90.00
#
_symmetry.space_group_name_H-M   'P 1'
#
loop_
_entity.id
_entity.type
_entity.pdbx_description
1 polymer ?
#
loop_
_entity_poly.entity_id
_entity_poly.type
_entity_poly.pdbx_seq_one_letter_code
_entity_poly.pdbx_strand_id
1 'polypeptide(L)' 'GEVPEGLGRFQPELLAPGRLLFHYRTSESPVNEILGAVAASGLTVQDMSTEETDLEDIFLQLTRGAHEAEAEAPKG' A
#
# COMPACT_ATOMS: atom_id res chain seq x y z
N GLY A 1 -2.02 20.43 -8.73
CA GLY A 1 -2.99 19.98 -7.73
C GLY A 1 -2.30 19.96 -6.39
N GLU A 2 -3.03 20.19 -5.31
CA GLU A 2 -2.50 20.17 -3.94
C GLU A 2 -3.36 19.24 -3.08
N VAL A 3 -2.80 18.80 -1.96
CA VAL A 3 -3.52 17.98 -0.98
C VAL A 3 -4.37 18.90 -0.10
N PRO A 4 -5.69 18.69 0.01
CA PRO A 4 -6.53 19.42 0.96
C PRO A 4 -6.05 19.27 2.40
N GLU A 5 -6.05 20.36 3.18
CA GLU A 5 -5.61 20.36 4.59
C GLU A 5 -6.30 19.30 5.45
N GLY A 6 -7.59 19.04 5.20
CA GLY A 6 -8.39 18.04 5.91
C GLY A 6 -7.88 16.60 5.78
N LEU A 7 -7.02 16.33 4.79
CA LEU A 7 -6.40 15.02 4.58
C LEU A 7 -5.03 14.89 5.25
N GLY A 8 -4.44 15.97 5.77
CA GLY A 8 -3.07 15.99 6.29
C GLY A 8 -2.81 14.94 7.38
N ARG A 9 -3.82 14.62 8.20
CA ARG A 9 -3.71 13.58 9.27
C ARG A 9 -3.39 12.19 8.74
N PHE A 10 -3.71 11.90 7.48
CA PHE A 10 -3.43 10.61 6.85
C PHE A 10 -2.10 10.59 6.10
N GLN A 11 -1.36 11.71 6.10
CA GLN A 11 -0.09 11.88 5.39
C GLN A 11 -0.15 11.37 3.93
N PRO A 12 -1.15 11.79 3.15
CA PRO A 12 -1.32 11.30 1.79
C PRO A 12 -0.19 11.79 0.88
N GLU A 13 0.16 10.96 -0.08
CA GLU A 13 1.10 11.31 -1.14
C GLU A 13 0.33 11.66 -2.42
N LEU A 14 0.66 12.80 -3.03
CA LEU A 14 0.09 13.19 -4.33
C LEU A 14 0.92 12.58 -5.46
N LEU A 15 0.47 11.45 -6.00
CA LEU A 15 1.16 10.77 -7.10
C LEU A 15 1.01 11.50 -8.44
N ALA A 16 -0.15 12.13 -8.65
CA ALA A 16 -0.49 12.89 -9.84
C ALA A 16 -1.67 13.83 -9.54
N PRO A 17 -1.99 14.82 -10.40
CA PRO A 17 -3.20 15.63 -10.23
C PRO A 17 -4.45 14.75 -10.08
N GLY A 18 -5.11 14.82 -8.92
CA GLY A 18 -6.32 14.03 -8.62
C GLY A 18 -6.06 12.58 -8.21
N ARG A 19 -4.81 12.14 -8.05
CA ARG A 19 -4.45 10.80 -7.56
C ARG A 19 -3.69 10.90 -6.24
N LEU A 20 -4.32 10.43 -5.17
CA LEU A 20 -3.78 10.40 -3.81
C LEU A 20 -3.50 8.95 -3.40
N LEU A 21 -2.34 8.72 -2.80
CA LEU A 21 -1.95 7.46 -2.17
C LEU A 21 -2.06 7.60 -0.66
N PHE A 22 -2.66 6.60 -0.01
CA PHE A 22 -2.81 6.53 1.43
C PHE A 22 -2.20 5.22 1.93
N HIS A 23 -1.27 5.31 2.87
CA HIS A 23 -0.74 4.14 3.56
C HIS A 23 -1.58 3.86 4.79
N TYR A 24 -2.13 2.66 4.89
CA TYR A 24 -2.91 2.25 6.04
C TYR A 24 -2.73 0.77 6.38
N ARG A 25 -3.02 0.42 7.64
CA ARG A 25 -3.13 -0.97 8.09
C ARG A 25 -4.57 -1.42 7.96
N THR A 26 -4.79 -2.48 7.20
CA THR A 26 -6.13 -3.08 6.96
C THR A 26 -6.80 -3.53 8.25
N SER A 27 -6.03 -4.02 9.23
CA SER A 27 -6.51 -4.41 10.56
C SER A 27 -6.96 -3.25 11.46
N GLU A 28 -6.53 -2.03 11.17
CA GLU A 28 -6.82 -0.84 11.99
C GLU A 28 -7.94 0.04 11.38
N SER A 29 -8.50 -0.40 10.24
CA SER A 29 -9.72 0.11 9.60
C SER A 29 -9.86 1.64 9.47
N PRO A 30 -8.92 2.36 8.80
CA PRO A 30 -9.07 3.79 8.52
C PRO A 30 -9.71 4.10 7.16
N VAL A 31 -10.07 3.11 6.33
CA VAL A 31 -10.56 3.37 4.96
C VAL A 31 -11.83 4.22 4.96
N ASN A 32 -12.79 3.92 5.84
CA ASN A 32 -14.00 4.71 6.00
C ASN A 32 -13.71 6.16 6.43
N GLU A 33 -12.74 6.35 7.34
CA GLU A 33 -12.32 7.68 7.79
C GLU A 33 -11.61 8.48 6.70
N ILE A 34 -10.77 7.82 5.90
CA ILE A 34 -10.11 8.41 4.74
C ILE A 34 -11.17 8.88 3.75
N LEU A 35 -12.09 8.00 3.37
CA LEU A 35 -13.16 8.32 2.42
C LEU A 35 -14.07 9.44 2.94
N GLY A 36 -14.41 9.41 4.24
CA GLY A 36 -15.18 10.48 4.88
C GLY A 36 -14.47 11.83 4.83
N ALA A 37 -13.17 11.86 5.09
CA ALA A 37 -12.38 13.09 5.01
C ALA A 37 -12.20 13.60 3.58
N VAL A 38 -12.06 12.70 2.59
CA VAL A 38 -12.04 13.05 1.16
C VAL A 38 -13.34 13.72 0.76
N ALA A 39 -14.49 13.14 1.13
CA ALA A 39 -15.80 13.73 0.88
C ALA A 39 -15.99 15.08 1.59
N ALA A 40 -15.58 15.18 2.86
CA ALA A 40 -15.63 16.43 3.64
C ALA A 40 -14.74 17.54 3.07
N SER A 41 -13.68 17.17 2.33
CA SER A 41 -12.81 18.10 1.61
C SER A 41 -13.40 18.56 0.26
N GLY A 42 -14.63 18.15 -0.06
CA GLY A 42 -15.32 18.50 -1.31
C GLY A 42 -14.83 17.73 -2.53
N LEU A 43 -14.04 16.68 -2.34
CA LEU A 43 -13.56 15.82 -3.42
C LEU A 43 -14.55 14.67 -3.69
N THR A 44 -14.63 14.26 -4.95
CA THR A 44 -15.39 13.07 -5.37
C THR A 44 -14.42 11.97 -5.77
N VAL A 45 -14.61 10.78 -5.20
CA VAL A 45 -13.85 9.58 -5.58
C VAL A 45 -14.41 9.05 -6.90
N GLN A 46 -13.62 9.14 -7.98
CA GLN A 46 -14.00 8.54 -9.27
C GLN A 46 -13.67 7.04 -9.33
N ASP A 47 -12.56 6.65 -8.71
CA ASP A 47 -12.05 5.28 -8.70
C ASP A 47 -11.17 5.06 -7.46
N MET A 48 -11.05 3.81 -7.02
CA MET A 48 -10.24 3.43 -5.87
C MET A 48 -9.67 2.02 -6.06
N SER A 49 -8.36 1.88 -5.82
CA SER A 49 -7.67 0.60 -5.76
C SER A 49 -6.97 0.46 -4.42
N THR A 50 -6.96 -0.75 -3.87
CA THR A 50 -6.21 -1.11 -2.67
C THR A 50 -5.17 -2.15 -3.05
N GLU A 51 -3.94 -1.99 -2.57
CA GLU A 51 -2.86 -2.95 -2.80
C GLU A 51 -2.48 -3.57 -1.45
N GLU A 52 -2.55 -4.90 -1.37
CA GLU A 52 -2.09 -5.69 -0.23
C GLU A 52 -0.95 -6.58 -0.71
N THR A 53 0.15 -6.62 0.05
CA THR A 53 1.26 -7.54 -0.25
C THR A 53 0.80 -8.97 -0.03
N ASP A 54 0.99 -9.82 -1.04
CA ASP A 54 0.79 -11.26 -0.91
C ASP A 54 1.90 -11.85 -0.01
N LEU A 55 1.55 -12.10 1.24
CA LEU A 55 2.49 -12.63 2.23
C LEU A 55 2.92 -14.06 1.94
N GLU A 56 2.10 -14.84 1.22
CA GLU A 56 2.44 -16.21 0.84
C GLU A 56 3.54 -16.21 -0.23
N ASP A 57 3.41 -15.34 -1.24
CA ASP A 57 4.43 -15.17 -2.27
C ASP A 57 5.75 -14.63 -1.70
N ILE A 58 5.70 -13.67 -0.78
CA ILE A 58 6.91 -13.19 -0.07
C ILE A 58 7.55 -14.32 0.74
N PHE A 59 6.76 -15.15 1.42
CA PHE A 59 7.27 -16.31 2.15
C PHE A 59 7.93 -17.34 1.23
N LEU A 60 7.32 -17.65 0.08
CA LEU A 60 7.90 -18.54 -0.92
C LEU A 60 9.20 -17.99 -1.49
N GLN A 61 9.29 -16.70 -1.77
CA GLN A 61 10.51 -16.08 -2.28
C GLN A 61 11.65 -16.13 -1.26
N LEU A 62 11.36 -15.83 0.02
CA LEU A 62 12.34 -15.91 1.11
C LEU A 62 12.82 -17.35 1.36
N THR A 63 11.92 -18.32 1.33
CA THR A 63 12.24 -19.74 1.57
C THR A 63 12.92 -20.41 0.38
N ARG A 64 12.60 -20.02 -0.86
CA ARG A 64 13.35 -20.46 -2.06
C ARG A 64 14.80 -19.98 -2.02
N GLY A 65 15.03 -18.71 -1.68
CA GLY A 65 16.39 -18.18 -1.54
C GLY A 65 17.21 -18.87 -0.43
N ALA A 66 16.56 -19.35 0.63
CA ALA A 66 17.21 -20.15 1.66
C ALA A 66 17.58 -21.57 1.21
N HIS A 67 16.88 -22.13 0.21
CA HIS A 67 17.06 -23.50 -0.27
C HIS A 67 18.03 -23.63 -1.46
N GLU A 68 18.31 -22.53 -2.18
CA GLU A 68 19.30 -22.49 -3.28
C GLU A 68 20.76 -22.44 -2.80
N ALA A 69 21.01 -21.95 -1.58
CA ALA A 69 22.36 -21.87 -1.01
C ALA A 69 23.02 -23.24 -0.71
N GLU A 70 22.27 -24.34 -0.78
CA GLU A 70 22.75 -25.71 -0.50
C GLU A 70 23.03 -26.53 -1.79
N ALA A 71 22.60 -26.06 -2.96
CA ALA A 71 22.67 -26.82 -4.22
C ALA A 71 23.98 -26.62 -5.01
N GLU A 72 24.87 -25.71 -4.60
CA GLU A 72 26.14 -25.40 -5.28
C GLU A 72 27.38 -25.96 -4.56
N ALA A 73 27.26 -27.04 -3.79
CA ALA A 73 28.44 -27.80 -3.36
C ALA A 73 28.99 -28.62 -4.56
N PRO A 74 30.20 -28.33 -5.09
CA PRO A 74 30.80 -29.14 -6.14
C PRO A 74 31.04 -30.55 -5.60
N LYS A 75 30.41 -31.57 -6.23
CA LYS A 75 30.81 -32.96 -6.03
C LYS A 75 32.19 -33.13 -6.66
N GLY A 76 33.20 -33.34 -5.81
CA GLY A 76 34.55 -33.72 -6.21
C GLY A 76 34.62 -35.10 -6.85
#